data_AF-A0A943GGL7-F1
#
_entry.id   AF-A0A943GGL7-F1
#
_cell.length_a   1.000
_cell.length_b   1.000
_cell.length_c   1.000
_cell.angle_alpha   90.00
_cell.angle_beta   90.00
_cell.angle_gamma   90.00
#
_symmetry.space_group_name_H-M   'P 1'
#
loop_
_entity.id
_entity.type
_entity.pdbx_description
1 polymer ?
#
loop_
_entity_poly.entity_id
_entity_poly.type
_entity_poly.pdbx_seq_one_letter_code
_entity_poly.pdbx_strand_id
1 'polypeptide(L)' 'LEGEDAIRRYRDLMGATNPANAAEGTIRKKYAESIEANSVHGSDAPETAAFEMAYFFNALEIVG' A
#
# COMPACT_ATOMS: atom_id res chain seq x y z
N LEU A 1 0.26 9.01 -1.79
CA LEU A 1 -0.04 8.78 -3.23
C LEU A 1 -1.39 9.43 -3.52
N GLU A 2 -1.54 10.09 -4.66
CA GLU A 2 -2.80 10.68 -5.10
C GLU A 2 -3.07 10.28 -6.56
N GLY A 3 -4.33 10.10 -6.92
CA GLY A 3 -4.77 9.81 -8.28
C GLY A 3 -6.06 9.01 -8.34
N GLU A 4 -6.62 8.90 -9.56
CA GLU A 4 -7.78 8.05 -9.82
C GLU A 4 -7.48 6.60 -9.44
N ASP A 5 -8.38 6.00 -8.65
CA ASP A 5 -8.29 4.64 -8.13
C ASP A 5 -6.98 4.34 -7.38
N ALA A 6 -6.36 5.34 -6.73
CA ALA A 6 -5.03 5.22 -6.10
C ALA A 6 -4.92 4.02 -5.14
N ILE A 7 -5.94 3.76 -4.31
CA ILE A 7 -5.95 2.64 -3.37
C ILE A 7 -5.83 1.31 -4.13
N ARG A 8 -6.75 1.05 -5.07
CA ARG A 8 -6.76 -0.18 -5.87
C ARG A 8 -5.45 -0.35 -6.63
N ARG A 9 -5.01 0.69 -7.34
CA ARG A 9 -3.78 0.66 -8.15
C ARG A 9 -2.54 0.38 -7.30
N TYR A 10 -2.46 0.95 -6.10
CA TYR A 10 -1.34 0.69 -5.21
C TYR A 10 -1.41 -0.73 -4.61
N ARG A 11 -2.60 -1.23 -4.25
CA ARG A 11 -2.81 -2.62 -3.84
C ARG A 11 -2.37 -3.61 -4.92
N ASP A 12 -2.72 -3.35 -6.18
CA ASP A 12 -2.30 -4.16 -7.33
C ASP A 12 -0.79 -4.14 -7.51
N LEU A 13 -0.16 -2.97 -7.38
CA LEU A 13 1.30 -2.82 -7.45
C LEU A 13 2.03 -3.54 -6.31
N MET A 14 1.49 -3.48 -5.09
CA MET A 14 2.08 -4.15 -3.92
C MET A 14 2.07 -5.67 -4.07
N GLY A 15 0.97 -6.24 -4.58
CA GLY A 15 0.75 -7.68 -4.64
C GLY A 15 0.23 -8.29 -3.33
N ALA A 16 -0.06 -9.59 -3.35
CA ALA A 16 -0.60 -10.32 -2.20
C ALA A 16 0.29 -10.18 -0.94
N THR A 17 -0.33 -10.12 0.25
CA THR A 17 0.38 -9.92 1.53
C THR A 17 1.45 -10.98 1.80
N ASN A 18 1.16 -12.25 1.47
CA ASN A 18 2.15 -13.31 1.48
C ASN A 18 2.91 -13.30 0.13
N PRO A 19 4.24 -13.04 0.11
CA PRO A 19 4.99 -12.94 -1.12
C PRO A 19 5.06 -14.26 -1.92
N ALA A 20 4.86 -15.41 -1.28
CA ALA A 20 4.71 -16.68 -1.98
C ALA A 20 3.52 -16.66 -2.96
N ASN A 21 2.45 -15.91 -2.62
CA ASN A 21 1.22 -15.79 -3.40
C ASN A 21 1.18 -14.52 -4.26
N ALA A 22 2.20 -13.65 -4.18
CA ALA A 22 2.24 -12.42 -4.95
C ALA A 22 2.59 -12.68 -6.42
N ALA A 23 1.89 -12.00 -7.33
CA ALA A 23 2.12 -12.12 -8.76
C ALA A 23 3.49 -11.56 -9.17
N GLU A 24 4.07 -12.10 -10.24
CA GLU A 24 5.33 -11.60 -10.79
C GLU A 24 5.22 -10.13 -11.21
N GLY A 25 6.29 -9.35 -10.97
CA GLY A 25 6.30 -7.91 -11.21
C GLY A 25 5.77 -7.04 -10.08
N THR A 26 5.13 -7.62 -9.06
CA THR A 26 4.67 -6.86 -7.87
C THR A 26 5.81 -6.57 -6.89
N ILE A 27 5.66 -5.54 -6.06
CA ILE A 27 6.68 -5.14 -5.06
C ILE A 27 6.99 -6.31 -4.12
N ARG A 28 5.96 -6.95 -3.56
CA ARG A 28 6.14 -8.05 -2.59
C ARG A 28 6.79 -9.26 -3.24
N LYS A 29 6.46 -9.59 -4.49
CA LYS A 29 7.12 -10.70 -5.17
C LYS A 29 8.62 -10.47 -5.36
N LYS A 30 9.02 -9.22 -5.57
CA LYS A 30 10.41 -8.85 -5.87
C LYS A 30 11.26 -8.60 -4.64
N TYR A 31 10.69 -8.08 -3.55
CA TYR A 31 11.47 -7.52 -2.44
C TYR A 31 11.13 -8.05 -1.04
N ALA A 32 10.01 -8.75 -0.86
CA ALA A 32 9.62 -9.24 0.47
C ALA A 32 10.38 -10.51 0.85
N GLU A 33 10.77 -10.60 2.12
CA GLU A 33 11.47 -11.76 2.67
C GLU A 33 10.49 -12.81 3.23
N SER A 34 9.40 -12.35 3.86
CA SER A 34 8.40 -13.22 4.48
C SER A 34 7.03 -12.52 4.56
N ILE A 35 6.02 -13.19 5.15
CA ILE A 35 4.71 -12.58 5.38
C ILE A 35 4.77 -11.42 6.40
N GLU A 36 5.66 -11.50 7.38
CA GLU A 36 5.88 -10.49 8.42
C GLU A 36 6.81 -9.37 7.94
N ALA A 37 7.80 -9.72 7.09
CA ALA A 37 8.74 -8.79 6.48
C ALA A 37 8.41 -8.59 4.99
N ASN A 38 7.21 -8.05 4.71
CA ASN A 38 6.67 -7.96 3.36
C ASN A 38 6.88 -6.61 2.64
N SER A 39 7.89 -5.86 3.06
CA SER A 39 8.41 -4.61 2.46
C SER A 39 7.50 -3.37 2.50
N VAL A 40 6.19 -3.51 2.24
CA VAL A 40 5.28 -2.36 2.03
C VAL A 40 3.92 -2.56 2.67
N HIS A 41 3.38 -1.45 3.18
CA HIS A 41 1.99 -1.29 3.62
C HIS A 41 1.21 -0.41 2.65
N GLY A 42 -0.10 -0.56 2.63
CA GLY A 42 -1.03 0.34 1.95
C GLY A 42 -2.47 0.01 2.32
N SER A 43 -3.25 1.07 2.54
CA SER A 43 -4.66 1.02 2.93
C SER A 43 -5.48 0.17 1.96
N ASP A 44 -6.54 -0.45 2.45
CA ASP A 44 -7.38 -1.40 1.71
C ASP A 44 -8.76 -0.86 1.33
N ALA A 45 -9.19 0.27 1.90
CA ALA A 45 -10.46 0.93 1.65
C ALA A 45 -10.36 2.46 1.82
N PRO A 46 -11.29 3.25 1.25
CA PRO A 46 -11.31 4.71 1.43
C PRO A 46 -11.33 5.15 2.90
N GLU A 47 -12.09 4.43 3.73
CA GLU A 47 -12.24 4.74 5.15
C GLU A 47 -10.93 4.48 5.92
N THR A 48 -10.24 3.37 5.64
CA THR A 48 -8.95 3.05 6.25
C THR A 48 -7.85 3.98 5.76
N ALA A 49 -7.88 4.38 4.47
CA ALA A 49 -6.97 5.38 3.94
C ALA A 49 -7.13 6.74 4.63
N ALA A 50 -8.37 7.22 4.81
CA ALA A 50 -8.63 8.47 5.51
C ALA A 50 -8.16 8.43 6.97
N PHE A 51 -8.42 7.32 7.67
CA PHE A 51 -7.95 7.11 9.05
C PHE A 51 -6.42 7.08 9.14
N GLU A 52 -5.76 6.25 8.32
CA GLU A 52 -4.30 6.11 8.33
C GLU A 52 -3.60 7.41 7.93
N MET A 53 -4.12 8.13 6.93
CA MET A 53 -3.56 9.42 6.53
C MET A 53 -3.59 10.43 7.68
N ALA A 54 -4.72 10.55 8.39
CA ALA A 54 -4.85 11.45 9.54
C ALA A 54 -4.02 10.98 10.75
N TYR A 55 -3.71 9.69 10.83
CA TYR A 55 -2.82 9.14 11.86
C TYR A 55 -1.35 9.53 11.62
N PHE A 56 -0.90 9.51 10.36
CA PHE A 56 0.51 9.76 10.00
C PHE A 56 0.84 11.20 9.64
N PHE A 57 -0.11 11.95 9.08
CA PHE A 57 0.12 13.30 8.56
C PHE A 57 -0.90 14.28 9.13
N ASN A 58 -0.43 15.46 9.52
CA ASN A 58 -1.33 16.57 9.78
C ASN A 58 -1.78 17.22 8.47
N ALA A 59 -2.90 17.96 8.52
CA ALA A 59 -3.51 18.54 7.31
C ALA A 59 -2.60 19.52 6.55
N LEU A 60 -1.58 20.11 7.18
CA LEU A 60 -0.63 21.03 6.54
C LEU A 60 0.51 20.30 5.81
N GLU A 61 0.71 19.00 6.07
CA GLU A 61 1.73 18.17 5.40
C GLU A 61 1.22 17.60 4.07
N ILE A 62 -0.09 17.60 3.85
CA ILE A 62 -0.71 17.14 2.61
C ILE A 62 -0.71 18.30 1.61
N VAL A 63 0.19 18.23 0.64
CA VAL A 63 0.38 19.24 -0.41
C VAL A 63 0.38 18.57 -1.79
N GLY A 64 -0.24 19.21 -2.79
CA GLY A 64 -0.43 18.66 -4.13
C GLY A 64 -1.40 19.49 -4.95
#